data_AF-A0A965PE58-F1
#
_entry.id   AF-A0A965PE58-F1
#
_cell.length_a   1.000
_cell.length_b   1.000
_cell.length_c   1.000
_cell.angle_alpha   90.00
_cell.angle_beta   90.00
_cell.angle_gamma   90.00
#
_symmetry.space_group_name_H-M   'P 1'
#
loop_
_entity.id
_entity.type
_entity.pdbx_description
1 polymer ?
#
loop_
_entity_poly.entity_id
_entity_poly.type
_entity_poly.pdbx_seq_one_letter_code
_entity_poly.pdbx_strand_id
1 'polypeptide(L)'
;MISQKQLCEAWGVDKGLISRMVKNGMPLTSEADASRWRLLNQKKPSRVQPILKPSTNSSEPSDLSDFAESLKQETTNGRLIRARRAELVAYSLVARASRDGNPVAMRAAIQGWGEAKKRVSEAEIEHAQFEELTKATMRTSEVQEIYTKFLGQIRSLLDALPASLATRANPSDPECAKTAIQEGVDQIFIAIQKAQEGFK
;
A
#
# COMPACT_ATOMS: atom_id res chain seq x y z
N MET A 1 18.99 65.93 2.79
CA MET A 1 18.07 65.25 1.84
C MET A 1 18.90 64.69 0.71
N ILE A 2 18.83 63.38 0.49
CA ILE A 2 19.60 62.71 -0.55
C ILE A 2 18.82 62.74 -1.87
N SER A 3 19.53 62.93 -2.98
CA SER A 3 18.88 62.92 -4.30
C SER A 3 18.59 61.49 -4.76
N GLN A 4 17.52 61.30 -5.54
CA GLN A 4 17.22 59.99 -6.14
C GLN A 4 18.38 59.49 -7.02
N LYS A 5 19.11 60.39 -7.69
CA LYS A 5 20.26 60.06 -8.53
C LYS A 5 21.38 59.40 -7.72
N GLN A 6 21.70 59.94 -6.54
CA GLN A 6 22.71 59.37 -5.64
C GLN A 6 22.31 57.98 -5.14
N LEU A 7 21.04 57.74 -4.86
CA LEU A 7 20.54 56.39 -4.49
C LEU A 7 20.59 55.41 -5.67
N CYS A 8 20.38 55.89 -6.91
CA CYS A 8 20.52 55.04 -8.11
C CYS A 8 21.95 54.56 -8.28
N GLU A 9 22.92 55.46 -8.11
CA GLU A 9 24.35 55.16 -8.19
C GLU A 9 24.80 54.26 -7.04
N ALA A 10 24.39 54.54 -5.80
CA ALA A 10 24.76 53.76 -4.63
C ALA A 10 24.19 52.33 -4.65
N TRP A 11 22.96 52.13 -5.16
CA TRP A 11 22.31 50.82 -5.16
C TRP A 11 22.39 50.08 -6.50
N GLY A 12 22.91 50.71 -7.56
CA GLY A 12 22.99 50.13 -8.90
C GLY A 12 21.61 49.82 -9.50
N VAL A 13 20.60 50.64 -9.18
CA VAL A 13 19.20 50.39 -9.53
C VAL A 13 18.68 51.48 -10.47
N ASP A 14 17.80 51.10 -11.40
CA ASP A 14 17.14 52.03 -12.31
C ASP A 14 16.36 53.14 -11.60
N LYS A 15 16.43 54.36 -12.15
CA LYS A 15 15.76 55.56 -11.62
C LYS A 15 14.25 55.38 -11.52
N GLY A 16 13.65 54.63 -12.45
CA GLY A 16 12.22 54.31 -12.44
C GLY A 16 11.82 53.40 -11.27
N LEU A 17 12.70 52.55 -10.77
CA LEU A 17 12.43 51.73 -9.59
C LEU A 17 12.48 52.57 -8.31
N ILE A 18 13.48 53.42 -8.15
CA ILE A 18 13.61 54.32 -6.99
C ILE A 18 12.46 55.33 -6.95
N SER A 19 12.04 55.89 -8.08
CA SER A 19 10.88 56.78 -8.15
C SER A 19 9.59 56.09 -7.65
N ARG A 20 9.38 54.82 -8.03
CA ARG A 20 8.26 54.01 -7.50
C ARG A 20 8.38 53.76 -6.00
N MET A 21 9.57 53.53 -5.47
CA MET A 21 9.80 53.35 -4.03
C MET A 21 9.51 54.63 -3.25
N VAL A 22 9.94 55.80 -3.75
CA VAL A 22 9.63 57.11 -3.16
C VAL A 22 8.12 57.36 -3.20
N LYS A 23 7.44 57.06 -4.30
CA LYS A 23 5.96 57.15 -4.40
C LYS A 23 5.25 56.24 -3.38
N ASN A 24 5.85 55.10 -3.05
CA ASN A 24 5.35 54.18 -2.02
C ASN A 24 5.72 54.60 -0.58
N GLY A 25 6.39 55.74 -0.39
CA GLY A 25 6.71 56.30 0.93
C GLY A 25 8.13 56.05 1.41
N MET A 26 9.08 55.74 0.52
CA MET A 26 10.50 55.62 0.88
C MET A 26 11.10 56.98 1.28
N PRO A 27 11.73 57.11 2.45
CA PRO A 27 12.31 58.38 2.91
C PRO A 27 13.57 58.75 2.11
N LEU A 28 13.74 60.05 1.84
CA LEU A 28 14.93 60.64 1.19
C LEU A 28 15.80 61.42 2.18
N THR A 29 15.66 61.15 3.48
CA THR A 29 16.37 61.84 4.57
C THR A 29 17.83 61.41 4.64
N SER A 30 18.09 60.10 4.56
CA SER A 30 19.42 59.47 4.59
C SER A 30 19.40 58.15 3.80
N GLU A 31 20.55 57.74 3.28
CA GLU A 31 20.70 56.44 2.62
C GLU A 31 20.39 55.27 3.57
N ALA A 32 20.78 55.40 4.84
CA ALA A 32 20.51 54.41 5.88
C ALA A 32 19.01 54.18 6.09
N ASP A 33 18.20 55.26 6.12
CA ASP A 33 16.75 55.17 6.29
C ASP A 33 16.07 54.54 5.07
N ALA A 34 16.54 54.87 3.86
CA ALA A 34 16.04 54.30 2.63
C ALA A 34 16.33 52.79 2.56
N SER A 35 17.51 52.35 3.02
CA SER A 35 17.88 50.93 3.11
C SER A 35 17.01 50.15 4.10
N ARG A 36 16.71 50.73 5.28
CA ARG A 36 15.82 50.15 6.28
C ARG A 36 14.40 49.99 5.76
N TRP A 37 13.88 51.01 5.09
CA TRP A 37 12.55 50.97 4.46
C TRP A 37 12.48 49.86 3.40
N ARG A 38 13.51 49.72 2.58
CA ARG A 38 13.59 48.66 1.56
C ARG A 38 13.62 47.26 2.17
N LEU A 39 14.27 47.06 3.31
CA LEU A 39 14.26 45.76 4.01
C LEU A 39 12.88 45.42 4.57
N LEU A 40 12.19 46.40 5.16
CA LEU A 40 10.86 46.21 5.74
C LEU A 40 9.78 45.94 4.68
N ASN A 41 9.88 46.59 3.52
CA ASN A 41 8.84 46.54 2.47
C ASN A 41 9.16 45.59 1.31
N GLN A 42 10.20 44.76 1.45
CA GLN A 42 10.46 43.69 0.50
C GLN A 42 9.36 42.63 0.55
N LYS A 43 8.47 42.63 -0.45
CA LYS A 43 7.50 41.55 -0.64
C LYS A 43 8.27 40.28 -1.00
N LYS A 44 8.19 39.24 -0.16
CA LYS A 44 8.74 37.92 -0.48
C LYS A 44 8.13 37.48 -1.82
N PRO A 45 8.92 37.06 -2.83
CA PRO A 45 8.36 36.55 -4.06
C PRO A 45 7.45 35.36 -3.71
N SER A 46 6.19 35.42 -4.15
CA SER A 46 5.20 34.36 -3.91
C SER A 46 5.55 33.14 -4.77
N ARG A 47 6.63 32.45 -4.44
CA ARG A 47 7.08 31.26 -5.16
C ARG A 47 6.63 29.98 -4.47
N VAL A 48 5.36 29.90 -4.07
CA VAL A 48 4.64 28.63 -3.90
C VAL A 48 3.16 29.00 -4.01
N GLN A 49 2.49 28.68 -5.12
CA GLN A 49 1.05 28.48 -5.01
C GLN A 49 0.87 27.15 -4.29
N PRO A 50 0.23 27.10 -3.11
CA PRO A 50 -0.14 25.83 -2.51
C PRO A 50 -1.08 25.16 -3.51
N ILE A 51 -0.63 24.04 -4.10
CA ILE A 51 -1.38 23.33 -5.15
C ILE A 51 -2.78 22.94 -4.64
N LEU A 52 -2.96 22.84 -3.32
CA LEU A 52 -4.24 22.66 -2.64
C LEU A 52 -4.21 23.44 -1.31
N LYS A 53 -5.24 24.25 -1.04
CA LYS A 53 -5.50 24.74 0.32
C LYS A 53 -6.08 23.57 1.13
N PRO A 54 -5.67 23.34 2.39
CA PRO A 54 -6.35 22.36 3.24
C PRO A 54 -7.80 22.80 3.41
N SER A 55 -8.74 22.03 2.84
CA SER A 55 -10.17 22.22 3.05
C SER A 55 -10.52 21.67 4.42
N THR A 56 -11.13 22.52 5.26
CA THR A 56 -11.58 22.22 6.62
C THR A 56 -12.68 21.15 6.70
N ASN A 57 -13.21 20.68 5.56
CA ASN A 57 -14.35 19.78 5.49
C ASN A 57 -14.03 18.43 4.81
N SER A 58 -12.87 17.84 5.09
CA SER A 58 -12.62 16.44 4.74
C SER A 58 -13.12 15.54 5.88
N SER A 59 -14.40 15.20 5.84
CA SER A 59 -14.93 14.06 6.58
C SER A 59 -14.37 12.77 5.98
N GLU A 60 -13.14 12.41 6.35
CA GLU A 60 -12.59 11.09 6.05
C GLU A 60 -13.16 10.08 7.07
N PRO A 61 -13.43 8.83 6.66
CA PRO A 61 -13.92 7.81 7.57
C PRO A 61 -12.85 7.53 8.63
N SER A 62 -13.21 7.79 9.87
CA SER A 62 -12.37 7.64 11.04
C SER A 62 -12.35 6.18 11.52
N ASP A 63 -11.77 5.27 10.75
CA ASP A 63 -11.20 4.05 11.36
C ASP A 63 -9.78 4.42 11.83
N LEU A 64 -9.74 5.11 12.97
CA LEU A 64 -8.52 5.65 13.57
C LEU A 64 -7.74 4.58 14.34
N SER A 65 -8.39 3.49 14.77
CA SER A 65 -7.82 2.41 15.58
C SER A 65 -6.68 1.70 14.86
N ASP A 66 -6.98 0.99 13.78
CA ASP A 66 -6.02 0.11 13.09
C ASP A 66 -4.95 0.92 12.33
N PHE A 67 -5.28 2.17 11.98
CA PHE A 67 -4.33 3.08 11.34
C PHE A 67 -3.33 3.68 12.34
N ALA A 68 -3.79 4.14 13.51
CA ALA A 68 -2.89 4.67 14.54
C ALA A 68 -1.96 3.58 15.08
N GLU A 69 -2.44 2.33 15.12
CA GLU A 69 -1.65 1.18 15.55
C GLU A 69 -0.69 0.72 14.44
N SER A 70 -1.12 0.67 13.18
CA SER A 70 -0.22 0.40 12.05
C SER A 70 0.85 1.49 11.90
N LEU A 71 0.60 2.76 12.19
CA LEU A 71 1.64 3.81 12.23
C LEU A 71 2.76 3.52 13.23
N LYS A 72 2.45 2.85 14.34
CA LYS A 72 3.40 2.49 15.40
C LYS A 72 4.13 1.18 15.10
N GLN A 73 3.58 0.33 14.25
CA GLN A 73 4.15 -0.96 13.91
C GLN A 73 4.87 -0.91 12.55
N GLU A 74 6.17 -1.22 12.56
CA GLU A 74 6.98 -1.34 11.33
C GLU A 74 6.78 -2.69 10.61
N THR A 75 5.71 -3.41 10.94
CA THR A 75 5.37 -4.72 10.36
C THR A 75 4.99 -4.60 8.88
N THR A 76 5.13 -5.69 8.13
CA THR A 76 4.75 -5.76 6.71
C THR A 76 3.24 -5.50 6.52
N ASN A 77 2.40 -6.04 7.42
CA ASN A 77 0.97 -5.71 7.46
C ASN A 77 0.72 -4.21 7.73
N GLY A 78 1.46 -3.61 8.66
CA GLY A 78 1.39 -2.18 8.92
C GLY A 78 1.75 -1.32 7.69
N ARG A 79 2.74 -1.75 6.89
CA ARG A 79 3.09 -1.09 5.62
C ARG A 79 1.95 -1.19 4.60
N LEU A 80 1.32 -2.36 4.47
CA LEU A 80 0.19 -2.58 3.57
C LEU A 80 -1.03 -1.73 3.93
N ILE A 81 -1.40 -1.67 5.22
CA ILE A 81 -2.52 -0.85 5.70
C ILE A 81 -2.26 0.64 5.39
N ARG A 82 -1.04 1.13 5.64
CA ARG A 82 -0.66 2.51 5.32
C ARG A 82 -0.70 2.78 3.81
N ALA A 83 -0.22 1.85 2.99
CA ALA A 83 -0.24 1.99 1.54
C ALA A 83 -1.67 2.07 0.99
N ARG A 84 -2.58 1.18 1.43
CA ARG A 84 -4.00 1.18 1.01
C ARG A 84 -4.69 2.50 1.36
N ARG A 85 -4.41 3.03 2.56
CA ARG A 85 -4.97 4.33 2.96
C ARG A 85 -4.40 5.48 2.16
N ALA A 86 -3.10 5.46 1.83
CA ALA A 86 -2.49 6.45 0.96
C ALA A 86 -3.12 6.45 -0.44
N GLU A 87 -3.46 5.28 -1.00
CA GLU A 87 -4.18 5.19 -2.27
C GLU A 87 -5.58 5.81 -2.18
N LEU A 88 -6.34 5.51 -1.12
CA LEU A 88 -7.67 6.10 -0.91
C LEU A 88 -7.61 7.63 -0.81
N VAL A 89 -6.63 8.15 -0.06
CA VAL A 89 -6.41 9.60 0.05
C VAL A 89 -6.06 10.19 -1.31
N ALA A 90 -5.14 9.57 -2.06
CA ALA A 90 -4.74 10.04 -3.39
C ALA A 90 -5.93 10.03 -4.38
N TYR A 91 -6.77 8.98 -4.35
CA TYR A 91 -7.99 8.92 -5.15
C TYR A 91 -8.98 10.04 -4.77
N SER A 92 -9.12 10.32 -3.48
CA SER A 92 -9.96 11.43 -3.02
C SER A 92 -9.47 12.79 -3.53
N LEU A 93 -8.15 12.97 -3.67
CA LEU A 93 -7.55 14.18 -4.23
C LEU A 93 -7.85 14.32 -5.72
N VAL A 94 -7.86 13.22 -6.48
CA VAL A 94 -8.31 13.22 -7.88
C VAL A 94 -9.77 13.67 -7.97
N ALA A 95 -10.64 13.11 -7.12
CA ALA A 95 -12.06 13.50 -7.08
C ALA A 95 -12.28 14.96 -6.68
N ARG A 96 -11.40 15.55 -5.86
CA ARG A 96 -11.43 16.98 -5.51
C ARG A 96 -10.93 17.85 -6.65
N ALA A 97 -9.78 17.51 -7.23
CA ALA A 97 -9.22 18.24 -8.37
C ALA A 97 -10.15 18.24 -9.59
N SER A 98 -10.91 17.15 -9.79
CA SER A 98 -11.96 17.08 -10.81
C SER A 98 -13.13 18.02 -10.53
N ARG A 99 -13.51 18.21 -9.25
CA ARG A 99 -14.58 19.14 -8.85
C ARG A 99 -14.15 20.61 -8.97
N ASP A 100 -12.91 20.90 -8.62
CA ASP A 100 -12.36 22.26 -8.64
C ASP A 100 -12.02 22.76 -10.06
N GLY A 101 -12.08 21.88 -11.08
CA GLY A 101 -11.88 22.25 -12.48
C GLY A 101 -10.46 22.70 -12.83
N ASN A 102 -9.48 22.47 -11.96
CA ASN A 102 -8.09 22.88 -12.19
C ASN A 102 -7.30 21.78 -12.92
N PRO A 103 -6.93 21.96 -14.20
CA PRO A 103 -6.28 20.92 -15.00
C PRO A 103 -4.86 20.58 -14.51
N VAL A 104 -4.15 21.53 -13.90
CA VAL A 104 -2.79 21.31 -13.36
C VAL A 104 -2.86 20.44 -12.10
N ALA A 105 -3.79 20.75 -11.19
CA ALA A 105 -4.02 19.96 -9.99
C ALA A 105 -4.53 18.55 -10.34
N MET A 106 -5.40 18.43 -11.35
CA MET A 106 -5.92 17.13 -11.81
C MET A 106 -4.80 16.23 -12.34
N ARG A 107 -3.91 16.77 -13.19
CA ARG A 107 -2.76 16.00 -13.71
C ARG A 107 -1.85 15.51 -12.59
N ALA A 108 -1.54 16.38 -11.62
CA ALA A 108 -0.71 16.03 -10.47
C ALA A 108 -1.37 14.96 -9.58
N ALA A 109 -2.68 15.09 -9.33
CA ALA A 109 -3.44 14.12 -8.54
C ALA A 109 -3.52 12.74 -9.22
N ILE A 110 -3.73 12.69 -10.54
CA ILE A 110 -3.74 11.43 -11.31
C ILE A 110 -2.39 10.71 -11.20
N GLN A 111 -1.29 11.45 -11.37
CA GLN A 111 0.06 10.88 -11.24
C GLN A 111 0.29 10.36 -9.81
N GLY A 112 -0.05 11.16 -8.79
CA GLY A 112 0.06 10.75 -7.39
C GLY A 112 -0.77 9.51 -7.04
N TRP A 113 -1.98 9.38 -7.61
CA TRP A 113 -2.78 8.17 -7.45
C TRP A 113 -2.17 6.96 -8.16
N GLY A 114 -1.62 7.14 -9.38
CA GLY A 114 -0.90 6.09 -10.09
C GLY A 114 0.30 5.56 -9.30
N GLU A 115 1.09 6.45 -8.71
CA GLU A 115 2.21 6.08 -7.83
C GLU A 115 1.73 5.37 -6.56
N ALA A 116 0.67 5.86 -5.91
CA ALA A 116 0.10 5.24 -4.71
C ALA A 116 -0.40 3.81 -4.99
N LYS A 117 -1.11 3.61 -6.11
CA LYS A 117 -1.56 2.29 -6.56
C LYS A 117 -0.39 1.32 -6.77
N LYS A 118 0.70 1.79 -7.39
CA LYS A 118 1.90 0.97 -7.56
C LYS A 118 2.48 0.55 -6.19
N ARG A 119 2.52 1.47 -5.23
CA ARG A 119 3.02 1.20 -3.87
C ARG A 119 2.16 0.23 -3.08
N VAL A 120 0.84 0.23 -3.30
CA VAL A 120 -0.06 -0.80 -2.73
C VAL A 120 0.29 -2.17 -3.28
N SER A 121 0.45 -2.30 -4.60
CA SER A 121 0.85 -3.57 -5.22
C SER A 121 2.21 -4.07 -4.71
N GLU A 122 3.20 -3.19 -4.57
CA GLU A 122 4.51 -3.54 -4.00
C GLU A 122 4.36 -4.02 -2.54
N ALA A 123 3.57 -3.33 -1.72
CA ALA A 123 3.33 -3.72 -0.32
C ALA A 123 2.55 -5.04 -0.17
N GLU A 124 1.62 -5.34 -1.09
CA GLU A 124 0.88 -6.62 -1.11
C GLU A 124 1.80 -7.80 -1.42
N ILE A 125 2.71 -7.62 -2.38
CA ILE A 125 3.72 -8.64 -2.73
C ILE A 125 4.67 -8.86 -1.54
N GLU A 126 5.19 -7.79 -0.93
CA GLU A 126 6.08 -7.88 0.23
C GLU A 126 5.40 -8.57 1.42
N HIS A 127 4.12 -8.25 1.67
CA HIS A 127 3.37 -8.87 2.76
C HIS A 127 3.14 -10.37 2.51
N ALA A 128 2.72 -10.74 1.30
CA ALA A 128 2.52 -12.15 0.93
C ALA A 128 3.83 -12.96 1.01
N GLN A 129 4.95 -12.39 0.56
CA GLN A 129 6.27 -13.03 0.68
C GLN A 129 6.69 -13.21 2.15
N PHE A 130 6.39 -12.24 3.00
CA PHE A 130 6.69 -12.33 4.42
C PHE A 130 5.84 -13.40 5.12
N GLU A 131 4.56 -13.51 4.79
CA GLU A 131 3.68 -14.57 5.32
C GLU A 131 4.15 -15.97 4.89
N GLU A 132 4.61 -16.11 3.64
CA GLU A 132 5.20 -17.35 3.12
C GLU A 132 6.50 -17.71 3.86
N LEU A 133 7.40 -16.73 4.05
CA LEU A 133 8.67 -16.94 4.77
C LEU A 133 8.46 -17.29 6.25
N THR A 134 7.46 -16.68 6.89
CA THR A 134 7.13 -16.94 8.29
C THR A 134 6.34 -18.24 8.49
N LYS A 135 6.00 -18.94 7.39
CA LYS A 135 5.15 -20.16 7.39
C LYS A 135 3.78 -19.94 8.04
N ALA A 136 3.32 -18.70 8.13
CA ALA A 136 1.99 -18.39 8.62
C ALA A 136 0.92 -18.88 7.64
N THR A 137 1.25 -18.84 6.35
CA THR A 137 0.45 -19.40 5.26
C THR A 137 1.34 -20.29 4.39
N MET A 138 0.78 -21.36 3.86
CA MET A 138 1.45 -22.25 2.90
C MET A 138 0.69 -22.23 1.58
N ARG A 139 1.41 -22.30 0.47
CA ARG A 139 0.78 -22.36 -0.86
C ARG A 139 -0.01 -23.65 -0.99
N THR A 140 -1.22 -23.56 -1.53
CA THR A 140 -2.10 -24.72 -1.70
C THR A 140 -1.45 -25.84 -2.52
N SER A 141 -0.62 -25.49 -3.51
CA SER A 141 0.14 -26.46 -4.31
C SER A 141 1.12 -27.27 -3.47
N GLU A 142 1.87 -26.62 -2.57
CA GLU A 142 2.83 -27.30 -1.69
C GLU A 142 2.12 -28.22 -0.69
N VAL A 143 1.01 -27.74 -0.12
CA VAL A 143 0.16 -28.53 0.76
C VAL A 143 -0.38 -29.75 0.00
N GLN A 144 -0.89 -29.55 -1.21
CA GLN A 144 -1.40 -30.64 -2.05
C GLN A 144 -0.31 -31.65 -2.40
N GLU A 145 0.92 -31.23 -2.72
CA GLU A 145 2.04 -32.13 -2.98
C GLU A 145 2.41 -32.98 -1.76
N ILE A 146 2.51 -32.34 -0.58
CA ILE A 146 2.81 -33.02 0.67
C ILE A 146 1.71 -34.06 0.98
N TYR A 147 0.45 -33.65 0.96
CA TYR A 147 -0.67 -34.56 1.21
C TYR A 147 -0.77 -35.66 0.16
N THR A 148 -0.54 -35.37 -1.12
CA THR A 148 -0.56 -36.38 -2.18
C THR A 148 0.54 -37.42 -1.96
N LYS A 149 1.73 -37.00 -1.53
CA LYS A 149 2.83 -37.93 -1.21
C LYS A 149 2.49 -38.84 -0.03
N PHE A 150 2.02 -38.28 1.09
CA PHE A 150 1.71 -39.05 2.29
C PHE A 150 0.46 -39.92 2.11
N LEU A 151 -0.65 -39.35 1.62
CA LEU A 151 -1.90 -40.07 1.42
C LEU A 151 -1.80 -41.06 0.24
N GLY A 152 -1.00 -40.76 -0.78
CA GLY A 152 -0.75 -41.68 -1.90
C GLY A 152 -0.03 -42.96 -1.44
N GLN A 153 0.94 -42.84 -0.53
CA GLN A 153 1.57 -44.01 0.09
C GLN A 153 0.56 -44.83 0.90
N ILE A 154 -0.26 -44.19 1.74
CA ILE A 154 -1.30 -44.87 2.52
C ILE A 154 -2.31 -45.57 1.61
N ARG A 155 -2.74 -44.92 0.51
CA ARG A 155 -3.61 -45.51 -0.49
C ARG A 155 -2.99 -46.77 -1.10
N SER A 156 -1.72 -46.70 -1.50
CA SER A 156 -1.03 -47.86 -2.08
C SER A 156 -0.93 -49.05 -1.10
N LEU A 157 -0.74 -48.77 0.20
CA LEU A 157 -0.72 -49.80 1.24
C LEU A 157 -2.10 -50.41 1.45
N LEU A 158 -3.17 -49.60 1.45
CA LEU A 158 -4.55 -50.08 1.56
C LEU A 158 -4.94 -50.95 0.36
N ASP A 159 -4.56 -50.57 -0.86
CA ASP A 159 -4.85 -51.35 -2.07
C ASP A 159 -4.06 -52.67 -2.10
N ALA A 160 -2.85 -52.71 -1.55
CA ALA A 160 -2.05 -53.94 -1.45
C ALA A 160 -2.43 -54.84 -0.27
N LEU A 161 -3.21 -54.32 0.68
CA LEU A 161 -3.53 -54.96 1.96
C LEU A 161 -4.20 -56.34 1.79
N PRO A 162 -5.24 -56.50 0.93
CA PRO A 162 -5.92 -57.78 0.75
C PRO A 162 -4.97 -58.88 0.27
N ALA A 163 -4.13 -58.59 -0.72
CA ALA A 163 -3.17 -59.56 -1.26
C ALA A 163 -2.07 -59.91 -0.26
N SER A 164 -1.62 -58.93 0.54
CA SER A 164 -0.53 -59.12 1.51
C SER A 164 -0.94 -59.96 2.74
N LEU A 165 -2.22 -59.92 3.13
CA LEU A 165 -2.71 -60.53 4.37
C LEU A 165 -3.60 -61.75 4.13
N ALA A 166 -4.19 -61.93 2.94
CA ALA A 166 -5.11 -63.04 2.63
C ALA A 166 -4.55 -64.42 3.01
N THR A 167 -3.31 -64.72 2.61
CA THR A 167 -2.66 -66.02 2.87
C THR A 167 -2.34 -66.23 4.35
N ARG A 168 -2.12 -65.16 5.12
CA ARG A 168 -1.85 -65.21 6.56
C ARG A 168 -3.13 -65.25 7.38
N ALA A 169 -4.19 -64.58 6.92
CA ALA A 169 -5.46 -64.46 7.60
C ALA A 169 -6.30 -65.74 7.46
N ASN A 170 -6.30 -66.37 6.27
CA ASN A 170 -6.92 -67.67 6.05
C ASN A 170 -6.09 -68.53 5.09
N PRO A 171 -5.17 -69.36 5.62
CA PRO A 171 -4.34 -70.24 4.79
C PRO A 171 -5.14 -71.32 4.03
N SER A 172 -6.32 -71.71 4.52
CA SER A 172 -7.14 -72.78 3.93
C SER A 172 -8.01 -72.28 2.77
N ASP A 173 -8.43 -71.03 2.80
CA ASP A 173 -9.12 -70.36 1.69
C ASP A 173 -8.71 -68.86 1.63
N PRO A 174 -7.57 -68.57 0.96
CA PRO A 174 -7.07 -67.21 0.85
C PRO A 174 -7.98 -66.28 0.04
N GLU A 175 -8.74 -66.79 -0.93
CA GLU A 175 -9.59 -65.96 -1.79
C GLU A 175 -10.77 -65.39 -1.01
N CYS A 176 -11.39 -66.18 -0.11
CA CYS A 176 -12.43 -65.67 0.78
C CYS A 176 -11.92 -64.54 1.70
N ALA A 177 -10.72 -64.70 2.27
CA ALA A 177 -10.12 -63.65 3.11
C ALA A 177 -9.77 -62.39 2.32
N LYS A 178 -9.28 -62.54 1.07
CA LYS A 178 -8.98 -61.41 0.19
C LYS A 178 -10.24 -60.59 -0.10
N THR A 179 -11.36 -61.24 -0.44
CA THR A 179 -12.63 -60.55 -0.71
C THR A 179 -13.15 -59.82 0.51
N ALA A 180 -13.14 -60.47 1.69
CA ALA A 180 -13.59 -59.83 2.93
C ALA A 180 -12.76 -58.61 3.33
N ILE A 181 -11.44 -58.66 3.12
CA ILE A 181 -10.55 -57.52 3.38
C ILE A 181 -10.78 -56.42 2.34
N GLN A 182 -10.96 -56.77 1.07
CA GLN A 182 -11.25 -55.80 0.01
C GLN A 182 -12.55 -55.04 0.29
N GLU A 183 -13.62 -55.74 0.70
CA GLU A 183 -14.89 -55.11 1.07
C GLU A 183 -14.73 -54.10 2.22
N GLY A 184 -13.91 -54.44 3.23
CA GLY A 184 -13.59 -53.52 4.33
C GLY A 184 -12.80 -52.29 3.86
N VAL A 185 -11.84 -52.47 2.96
CA VAL A 185 -11.06 -51.36 2.36
C VAL A 185 -11.96 -50.46 1.50
N ASP A 186 -12.88 -51.03 0.74
CA ASP A 186 -13.82 -50.27 -0.09
C ASP A 186 -14.78 -49.43 0.76
N GLN A 187 -15.26 -49.96 1.90
CA GLN A 187 -16.06 -49.20 2.86
C GLN A 187 -15.30 -47.99 3.42
N ILE A 188 -14.00 -48.13 3.69
CA ILE A 188 -13.14 -47.02 4.15
C ILE A 188 -13.07 -45.93 3.06
N PHE A 189 -12.92 -46.31 1.79
CA PHE A 189 -12.89 -45.33 0.69
C PHE A 189 -14.22 -44.62 0.49
N ILE A 190 -15.35 -45.32 0.61
CA ILE A 190 -16.68 -44.72 0.56
C ILE A 190 -16.85 -43.72 1.71
N ALA A 191 -16.40 -44.04 2.91
CA ALA A 191 -16.46 -43.14 4.07
C ALA A 191 -15.60 -41.88 3.86
N ILE A 192 -14.39 -42.03 3.29
CA ILE A 192 -13.51 -40.91 2.94
C ILE A 192 -14.17 -40.00 1.89
N GLN A 193 -14.74 -40.59 0.84
CA GLN A 193 -15.41 -39.83 -0.23
C GLN A 193 -16.62 -39.05 0.31
N LYS A 194 -17.43 -39.67 1.17
CA LYS A 194 -18.56 -39.00 1.82
C LYS A 194 -18.12 -37.87 2.76
N ALA A 195 -17.02 -38.05 3.49
CA ALA A 195 -16.45 -36.99 4.31
C ALA A 195 -15.97 -35.82 3.43
N GLN A 196 -15.35 -36.09 2.28
CA GLN A 196 -14.89 -35.07 1.34
C GLN A 196 -16.03 -34.22 0.77
N GLU A 197 -17.21 -34.81 0.53
CA GLU A 197 -18.41 -34.07 0.09
C GLU A 197 -18.93 -33.10 1.16
N GLY A 198 -18.71 -33.38 2.45
CA GLY A 198 -19.09 -32.49 3.55
C GLY A 198 -18.19 -31.27 3.74
N PHE A 199 -17.03 -31.22 3.07
CA PHE A 199 -16.10 -30.08 3.08
C PHE A 199 -16.22 -29.19 1.83
N LYS A 200 -17.06 -29.56 0.85
CA LYS A 200 -17.43 -28.70 -0.27
C LYS A 200 -18.57 -27.77 0.10
#